data_AF-A0AB74VFC4-F1
#
_entry.id   AF-A0AB74VFC4-F1
#
_cell.length_a   1.000
_cell.length_b   1.000
_cell.length_c   1.000
_cell.angle_alpha   90.00
_cell.angle_beta   90.00
_cell.angle_gamma   90.00
#
_symmetry.space_group_name_H-M   'P 1'
#
loop_
_entity.id
_entity.type
_entity.pdbx_description
1 polymer ?
#
loop_
_entity_poly.entity_id
_entity_poly.type
_entity_poly.pdbx_seq_one_letter_code
_entity_poly.pdbx_strand_id
1 'polypeptide(L)' 'MEASIKYNKKGQMEYNPEFHGKQHEKWTWEEDLYLMEYYKIDGLIMMSYALEKKESTVYGRVWYLRSLGFEF' A
#
# COMPACT_ATOMS: atom_id res chain seq x y z
N MET A 1 -22.33 -5.13 7.38
CA MET A 1 -22.71 -4.30 6.21
C MET A 1 -21.47 -4.23 5.35
N GLU A 2 -21.55 -4.70 4.11
CA GLU A 2 -20.44 -4.57 3.16
C GLU A 2 -20.14 -3.09 2.94
N ALA A 3 -18.88 -2.70 3.06
CA ALA A 3 -18.50 -1.33 2.79
C ALA A 3 -18.53 -1.11 1.27
N SER A 4 -19.35 -0.16 0.81
CA SER A 4 -19.42 0.17 -0.62
C SER A 4 -18.03 0.56 -1.15
N ILE A 5 -17.56 -0.12 -2.19
CA ILE A 5 -16.29 0.24 -2.84
C ILE A 5 -16.46 1.59 -3.53
N LYS A 6 -15.57 2.53 -3.20
CA LYS A 6 -15.50 3.86 -3.81
C LYS A 6 -14.11 4.09 -4.34
N TYR A 7 -14.02 4.86 -5.42
CA TYR A 7 -12.76 5.24 -6.03
C TYR A 7 -12.63 6.76 -6.09
N ASN A 8 -11.42 7.25 -5.85
CA ASN A 8 -11.12 8.67 -6.00
C ASN A 8 -10.96 9.06 -7.49
N LYS A 9 -10.77 10.35 -7.77
CA LYS A 9 -10.58 10.86 -9.15
C LYS A 9 -9.36 10.29 -9.88
N LYS A 10 -8.42 9.65 -9.17
CA LYS A 10 -7.24 8.98 -9.74
C LYS A 10 -7.46 7.49 -9.99
N GLY A 11 -8.66 6.97 -9.71
CA GLY A 11 -8.99 5.55 -9.84
C GLY A 11 -8.45 4.67 -8.70
N GLN A 12 -7.97 5.25 -7.60
CA GLN A 12 -7.50 4.50 -6.43
C GLN A 12 -8.66 4.24 -5.48
N MET A 13 -8.64 3.09 -4.80
CA MET A 13 -9.69 2.75 -3.86
C MET A 13 -9.66 3.70 -2.66
N GLU A 14 -10.81 4.26 -2.29
CA GLU A 14 -10.96 4.94 -1.01
C GLU A 14 -10.85 3.93 0.14
N TYR A 15 -10.76 4.41 1.38
CA TYR A 15 -10.67 3.49 2.52
C TYR A 15 -11.87 2.53 2.54
N ASN A 16 -11.56 1.25 2.67
CA ASN A 16 -12.53 0.17 2.75
C ASN A 16 -11.96 -0.86 3.72
N PRO A 17 -12.62 -1.13 4.86
CA PRO A 17 -12.09 -2.04 5.88
C PRO A 17 -11.89 -3.49 5.40
N GLU A 18 -12.56 -3.92 4.33
CA GLU A 18 -12.39 -5.26 3.75
C GLU A 18 -11.08 -5.40 2.97
N PHE A 19 -10.61 -4.33 2.34
CA PHE A 19 -9.37 -4.32 1.55
C PHE A 19 -8.21 -3.63 2.26
N HIS A 20 -8.50 -2.81 3.27
CA HIS A 20 -7.54 -1.95 3.97
C HIS A 20 -7.50 -2.26 5.46
N GLY A 21 -7.57 -3.55 5.83
CA GLY A 21 -7.60 -4.01 7.22
C GLY A 21 -6.41 -3.53 8.05
N LYS A 22 -5.22 -3.39 7.44
CA LYS A 22 -3.98 -2.98 8.10
C LYS A 22 -3.64 -1.49 7.94
N GLN A 23 -4.59 -0.67 7.47
CA GLN A 23 -4.36 0.75 7.14
C GLN A 23 -3.73 1.60 8.25
N HIS A 24 -4.04 1.29 9.51
CA HIS A 24 -3.61 2.06 10.68
C HIS A 24 -2.51 1.36 11.50
N GLU A 25 -2.07 0.19 11.05
CA GLU A 25 -0.98 -0.55 11.66
C GLU A 25 0.37 0.03 11.25
N LYS A 26 1.33 -0.03 12.18
CA LYS A 26 2.72 0.35 11.89
C LYS A 26 3.30 -0.57 10.83
N TRP A 27 4.18 -0.02 10.00
CA TRP A 27 4.96 -0.81 9.06
C TRP A 27 5.93 -1.72 9.81
N THR A 28 5.88 -3.00 9.48
CA THR A 28 6.83 -4.00 9.92
C THR A 28 8.03 -4.04 8.98
N TRP A 29 9.12 -4.65 9.42
CA TRP A 29 10.31 -4.82 8.60
C TRP A 29 10.04 -5.78 7.43
N GLU A 30 9.22 -6.81 7.65
CA GLU A 30 8.82 -7.79 6.65
C GLU A 30 7.99 -7.14 5.53
N GLU A 31 7.09 -6.22 5.87
CA GLU A 31 6.34 -5.45 4.87
C GLU A 31 7.24 -4.50 4.06
N ASP A 32 8.25 -3.89 4.70
CA ASP A 32 9.24 -3.06 3.99
C ASP A 32 10.08 -3.91 3.03
N LEU A 33 10.56 -5.08 3.47
CA LEU A 33 11.28 -6.03 2.63
C LEU A 33 10.44 -6.47 1.43
N TYR A 34 9.18 -6.84 1.68
CA TYR A 34 8.25 -7.23 0.62
C TYR A 34 8.03 -6.10 -0.39
N LEU A 35 7.87 -4.86 0.09
CA LEU A 35 7.77 -3.70 -0.79
C LEU A 35 9.04 -3.51 -1.65
N MET A 36 10.22 -3.59 -1.06
CA MET A 36 11.47 -3.42 -1.81
C MET A 36 11.68 -4.50 -2.87
N GLU A 37 11.23 -5.73 -2.61
CA GLU A 37 11.40 -6.85 -3.53
C GLU A 37 10.39 -6.84 -4.68
N TYR A 38 9.12 -6.51 -4.41
CA TYR A 38 8.03 -6.74 -5.36
C TYR A 38 7.43 -5.46 -5.98
N TYR A 39 7.68 -4.27 -5.43
CA TYR A 39 7.01 -3.04 -5.88
C TYR A 39 7.22 -2.73 -7.37
N LYS A 40 8.42 -2.97 -7.91
CA LYS A 40 8.72 -2.71 -9.32
C LYS A 40 8.13 -3.75 -10.28
N ILE A 41 7.85 -4.95 -9.78
CA ILE A 41 7.30 -6.07 -10.55
C ILE A 41 5.77 -5.94 -10.59
N ASP A 42 5.15 -5.82 -9.41
CA ASP A 42 3.71 -5.93 -9.24
C ASP A 42 2.99 -4.56 -9.25
N GLY A 43 3.73 -3.50 -8.93
CA GLY A 43 3.21 -2.14 -8.90
C GLY A 43 2.31 -1.82 -7.72
N LEU A 44 1.82 -0.58 -7.71
CA LEU A 44 1.19 0.03 -6.53
C LEU A 44 -0.12 -0.63 -6.09
N ILE A 45 -0.95 -1.05 -7.06
CA ILE A 45 -2.28 -1.63 -6.78
C ILE A 45 -2.12 -3.00 -6.12
N MET A 46 -1.25 -3.86 -6.68
CA MET A 46 -1.01 -5.19 -6.13
C MET A 46 -0.41 -5.11 -4.73
N MET A 47 0.54 -4.18 -4.51
CA MET A 47 1.09 -3.96 -3.17
C MET A 47 0.03 -3.47 -2.18
N SER A 48 -0.92 -2.63 -2.61
CA SER A 48 -2.03 -2.19 -1.77
C SER A 48 -2.89 -3.36 -1.30
N TYR A 49 -3.21 -4.30 -2.19
CA TYR A 49 -3.96 -5.49 -1.85
C TYR A 49 -3.16 -6.45 -0.96
N ALA A 50 -1.90 -6.71 -1.30
CA ALA A 50 -1.05 -7.64 -0.55
C ALA A 50 -0.79 -7.17 0.90
N LEU A 51 -0.66 -5.86 1.09
CA LEU A 51 -0.35 -5.25 2.39
C LEU A 51 -1.59 -4.78 3.14
N GLU A 52 -2.77 -4.89 2.54
CA GLU A 52 -4.05 -4.43 3.10
C GLU A 52 -4.00 -2.96 3.57
N LYS A 53 -3.34 -2.11 2.77
CA LYS A 53 -3.16 -0.67 3.00
C LYS A 53 -3.46 0.06 1.70
N LYS A 54 -4.05 1.25 1.77
CA LYS A 54 -4.37 2.08 0.59
C LYS A 54 -3.14 2.32 -0.28
N GLU A 55 -3.37 2.43 -1.58
CA GLU A 55 -2.34 2.78 -2.59
C GLU A 55 -1.59 4.06 -2.19
N SER A 56 -2.29 5.08 -1.68
CA SER A 56 -1.64 6.32 -1.22
C SER A 56 -0.66 6.10 -0.05
N THR A 57 -0.98 5.16 0.84
CA THR A 57 -0.17 4.84 2.02
C THR A 57 1.04 4.01 1.63
N VAL A 58 0.86 3.04 0.75
CA VAL A 58 1.97 2.28 0.15
C VAL A 58 2.92 3.21 -0.61
N TYR A 59 2.40 4.08 -1.46
CA TYR A 59 3.21 5.04 -2.21
C TYR A 59 4.03 5.96 -1.29
N GLY A 60 3.39 6.46 -0.21
CA GLY A 60 4.08 7.26 0.79
C GLY A 60 5.21 6.49 1.49
N ARG A 61 5.01 5.20 1.76
CA ARG A 61 6.04 4.34 2.37
C ARG A 61 7.22 4.11 1.43
N VAL A 62 6.97 3.82 0.16
CA VAL A 62 8.02 3.68 -0.87
C VAL A 62 8.84 4.96 -0.98
N TRP A 63 8.18 6.11 -0.99
CA TRP A 63 8.88 7.40 -1.03
C TRP A 63 9.77 7.61 0.21
N TYR A 64 9.26 7.27 1.40
CA TYR A 64 10.04 7.32 2.64
C TYR A 64 11.26 6.38 2.59
N LEU A 65 11.09 5.12 2.18
CA LEU A 65 12.18 4.16 2.10
C LEU A 65 13.25 4.59 1.07
N ARG A 66 12.85 5.15 -0.08
CA ARG A 66 13.79 5.76 -1.04
C ARG A 66 14.56 6.92 -0.43
N SER A 67 13.92 7.74 0.41
CA SER A 67 14.60 8.84 1.11
C SER A 67 15.64 8.36 2.13
N LEU A 68 15.52 7.11 2.62
CA LEU A 68 16.51 6.45 3.46
C LEU A 68 17.61 5.74 2.65
N GLY A 69 17.52 5.72 1.32
CA GLY A 69 18.50 5.09 0.43
C GLY A 69 18.18 3.64 0.03
N PHE A 70 16.98 3.15 0.31
CA PHE A 70 16.57 1.81 -0.13
C PHE A 70 16.17 1.78 -1.62
N GLU A 71 16.49 0.68 -2.29
CA GLU A 71 16.18 0.43 -3.70
C GLU A 71 14.92 -0.42 -3.88
N PHE A 72 14.31 -0.31 -5.08
CA PHE A 72 13.03 -0.92 -5.47
C PHE A 72 13.08 -1.37 -6.95
#